data_AF-A0A958R0L3-F1
#
_entry.id   AF-A0A958R0L3-F1
#
_cell.length_a   1.000
_cell.length_b   1.000
_cell.length_c   1.000
_cell.angle_alpha   90.00
_cell.angle_beta   90.00
_cell.angle_gamma   90.00
#
_symmetry.space_group_name_H-M   'P 1'
#
loop_
_entity.id
_entity.type
_entity.pdbx_description
1 polymer ?
#
loop_
_entity_poly.entity_id
_entity_poly.type
_entity_poly.pdbx_seq_one_letter_code
_entity_poly.pdbx_strand_id
1 'polypeptide(L)'
;MHIETEDLWLDDYGLGKAEAEFQYKEGHLYFTDLKGLFQTSRYTGSVGIDLRQNQIGIVGKVPFVDLADLKQIFSRHYLLPLEVNGTGSAEVSVSGPLVLNKLNFNLSSSFFRGSIANESFDEIIVNARAKDGNVELGKTYLAKTSSRVTAKGKLSSSGQIDLLVDGNNLRLEQSENIEKLNLNISGLLDFTSSLQGDLLKPKTEMHGRLTQLVVADEIYDDSEFKFKVAAQTIQGGGNLMGDLIRAEFVFPLVEEAPFRLFIETKNINFTQLFTVFSGYSGKSDFNARLSSSLDLRAPKGGFFKSSGYAKITDLNLERGTVSMTAPEPIYLRFQQGVVNSDEFSLQGP
;
A
#
# COMPACT_ATOMS: atom_id res chain seq x y z
N MET A 1 33.58 0.22 -33.23
CA MET A 1 33.15 1.59 -33.60
C MET A 1 32.70 2.19 -32.29
N HIS A 2 33.30 3.29 -31.88
CA HIS A 2 32.87 3.97 -30.68
C HIS A 2 31.55 4.70 -30.96
N ILE A 3 30.55 4.52 -30.11
CA ILE A 3 29.26 5.20 -30.19
C ILE A 3 29.06 5.99 -28.91
N GLU A 4 28.69 7.26 -29.06
CA GLU A 4 28.28 8.15 -27.98
C GLU A 4 26.90 8.73 -28.30
N THR A 5 26.07 8.86 -27.26
CA THR A 5 24.71 9.38 -27.36
C THR A 5 24.42 10.29 -26.16
N GLU A 6 23.71 11.39 -26.41
CA GLU A 6 23.36 12.36 -25.37
C GLU A 6 21.96 12.13 -24.77
N ASP A 7 21.07 11.47 -25.52
CA ASP A 7 19.70 11.15 -25.10
C ASP A 7 19.22 9.88 -25.82
N LEU A 8 19.71 8.73 -25.36
CA LEU A 8 19.33 7.43 -25.90
C LEU A 8 17.97 7.01 -25.34
N TRP A 9 17.09 6.62 -26.25
CA TRP A 9 15.85 5.92 -25.96
C TRP A 9 15.88 4.57 -26.67
N LEU A 10 15.55 3.51 -25.94
CA LEU A 10 15.34 2.18 -26.52
C LEU A 10 13.86 1.83 -26.37
N ASP A 11 13.16 1.80 -27.50
CA ASP A 11 11.69 1.75 -27.54
C ASP A 11 11.12 2.95 -26.76
N ASP A 12 10.52 2.70 -25.59
CA ASP A 12 9.96 3.72 -24.70
C ASP A 12 10.69 3.85 -23.36
N TYR A 13 11.87 3.24 -23.24
CA TYR A 13 12.72 3.31 -22.06
C TYR A 13 13.84 4.35 -22.25
N GLY A 14 13.87 5.36 -21.38
CA GLY A 14 14.94 6.35 -21.35
C GLY A 14 16.23 5.76 -20.81
N LEU A 15 17.31 5.82 -21.60
CA LEU A 15 18.65 5.36 -21.24
C LEU A 15 19.62 6.53 -21.03
N GLY A 16 19.26 7.73 -21.48
CA GLY A 16 20.01 8.96 -21.20
C GLY A 16 21.32 9.01 -21.97
N LYS A 17 22.39 9.52 -21.34
CA LYS A 17 23.70 9.53 -21.97
C LYS A 17 24.28 8.12 -21.97
N ALA A 18 24.74 7.65 -23.11
CA ALA A 18 25.36 6.32 -23.22
C ALA A 18 26.55 6.33 -24.17
N GLU A 19 27.62 5.64 -23.76
CA GLU A 19 28.78 5.31 -24.58
C GLU A 19 28.92 3.77 -24.67
N ALA A 20 29.34 3.25 -25.83
CA ALA A 20 29.61 1.82 -26.01
C ALA A 20 30.57 1.57 -27.18
N GLU A 21 31.27 0.44 -27.13
CA GLU A 21 31.96 -0.11 -28.29
C GLU A 21 31.01 -1.00 -29.09
N PHE A 22 30.77 -0.60 -30.35
CA PHE A 22 29.91 -1.32 -31.27
C PHE A 22 30.70 -2.16 -32.26
N GLN A 23 30.29 -3.42 -32.41
CA GLN A 23 30.79 -4.32 -33.43
C GLN A 23 29.64 -5.07 -34.09
N TYR A 24 29.63 -5.08 -35.42
CA TYR A 24 28.80 -6.00 -36.20
C TYR A 24 29.69 -7.09 -36.80
N LYS A 25 29.35 -8.35 -36.52
CA LYS A 25 30.03 -9.49 -37.12
C LYS A 25 29.01 -10.57 -37.42
N GLU A 26 28.92 -10.99 -38.68
CA GLU A 26 28.21 -12.22 -39.01
C GLU A 26 26.75 -12.24 -38.48
N GLY A 27 25.97 -11.18 -38.70
CA GLY A 27 24.58 -11.11 -38.21
C GLY A 27 24.43 -10.90 -36.70
N HIS A 28 25.53 -10.68 -35.97
CA HIS A 28 25.52 -10.35 -34.55
C HIS A 28 25.90 -8.89 -34.34
N LEU A 29 25.13 -8.19 -33.52
CA LEU A 29 25.45 -6.86 -33.00
C LEU A 29 25.97 -7.02 -31.58
N TYR A 30 27.13 -6.44 -31.30
CA TYR A 30 27.74 -6.40 -29.98
C TYR A 30 27.91 -4.94 -29.55
N PHE A 31 27.42 -4.64 -28.35
CA PHE A 31 27.65 -3.40 -27.63
C PHE A 31 28.40 -3.78 -26.35
N THR A 32 29.72 -3.56 -26.33
CA THR A 32 30.58 -3.87 -25.17
C THR A 32 31.02 -2.60 -24.47
N ASP A 33 31.47 -2.73 -23.23
CA ASP A 33 31.89 -1.60 -22.39
C ASP A 33 30.84 -0.48 -22.32
N LEU A 34 29.56 -0.86 -22.39
CA LEU A 34 28.45 0.07 -22.34
C LEU A 34 28.47 0.76 -20.98
N LYS A 35 28.50 2.08 -20.97
CA LYS A 35 28.35 2.91 -19.78
C LYS A 35 27.30 3.96 -20.06
N GLY A 36 26.45 4.22 -19.07
CA GLY A 36 25.50 5.30 -19.22
C GLY A 36 25.07 5.93 -17.91
N LEU A 37 24.46 7.10 -18.09
CA LEU A 37 23.98 7.98 -17.06
C LEU A 37 22.59 8.46 -17.45
N PHE A 38 21.60 8.07 -16.68
CA PHE A 38 20.25 8.61 -16.76
C PHE A 38 20.01 9.45 -15.52
N GLN A 39 19.94 10.77 -15.67
CA GLN A 39 19.88 11.72 -14.55
C GLN A 39 21.04 11.49 -13.56
N THR A 40 20.76 10.82 -12.44
CA THR A 40 21.76 10.49 -11.41
C THR A 40 22.15 9.01 -11.41
N SER A 41 21.32 8.16 -12.02
CA SER A 41 21.50 6.71 -12.08
C SER A 41 22.57 6.31 -13.09
N ARG A 42 23.49 5.45 -12.66
CA ARG A 42 24.64 4.99 -13.46
C ARG A 42 24.53 3.51 -13.72
N TYR A 43 24.74 3.12 -14.98
CA TYR A 43 24.72 1.72 -15.38
C TYR A 43 25.93 1.39 -16.26
N THR A 44 26.33 0.13 -16.22
CA THR A 44 27.33 -0.46 -17.11
C THR A 44 26.86 -1.82 -17.60
N GLY A 45 27.37 -2.29 -18.72
CA GLY A 45 27.02 -3.63 -19.19
C GLY A 45 27.52 -3.98 -20.57
N SER A 46 26.90 -5.00 -21.13
CA SER A 46 27.09 -5.42 -22.51
C SER A 46 25.79 -5.98 -23.06
N VAL A 47 25.55 -5.72 -24.34
CA VAL A 47 24.37 -6.19 -25.08
C VAL A 47 24.84 -6.93 -26.32
N GLY A 48 24.38 -8.16 -26.50
CA GLY A 48 24.57 -8.95 -27.71
C GLY A 48 23.21 -9.23 -28.36
N ILE A 49 23.10 -9.04 -29.67
CA ILE A 49 21.88 -9.34 -30.44
C ILE A 49 22.27 -10.24 -31.61
N ASP A 50 21.70 -11.44 -31.67
CA ASP A 50 21.79 -12.33 -32.84
C ASP A 50 20.56 -12.10 -33.72
N LEU A 51 20.76 -11.42 -34.86
CA LEU A 51 19.70 -11.10 -35.81
C LEU A 51 19.26 -12.32 -36.63
N ARG A 52 20.06 -13.39 -36.69
CA ARG A 52 19.71 -14.62 -37.41
C ARG A 52 18.79 -15.50 -36.58
N GLN A 53 19.05 -15.56 -35.27
CA GLN A 53 18.24 -16.34 -34.32
C GLN A 53 17.15 -15.50 -33.63
N ASN A 54 17.12 -14.20 -33.86
CA ASN A 54 16.25 -13.23 -33.16
C ASN A 54 16.40 -13.33 -31.63
N GLN A 55 17.64 -13.37 -31.15
CA GLN A 55 17.96 -13.49 -29.73
C GLN A 55 18.69 -12.25 -29.21
N ILE A 56 18.50 -11.98 -27.92
CA ILE A 56 19.20 -10.94 -27.17
C ILE A 56 19.85 -11.53 -25.93
N GLY A 57 21.02 -11.01 -25.57
CA GLY A 57 21.71 -11.25 -24.31
C GLY A 57 22.15 -9.92 -23.71
N ILE A 58 21.84 -9.68 -22.45
CA ILE A 58 22.24 -8.49 -21.70
C ILE A 58 22.88 -8.94 -20.40
N VAL A 59 24.01 -8.36 -20.06
CA VAL A 59 24.57 -8.42 -18.71
C VAL A 59 24.84 -6.99 -18.28
N GLY A 60 24.18 -6.57 -17.22
CA GLY A 60 24.20 -5.19 -16.74
C GLY A 60 24.40 -5.09 -15.24
N LYS A 61 25.10 -4.04 -14.83
CA LYS A 61 25.21 -3.60 -13.44
C LYS A 61 24.77 -2.16 -13.34
N VAL A 62 23.99 -1.86 -12.32
CA VAL A 62 23.56 -0.52 -11.96
C VAL A 62 24.17 -0.24 -10.60
N PRO A 63 25.45 0.17 -10.53
CA PRO A 63 26.15 0.39 -9.25
C PRO A 63 25.52 1.49 -8.41
N PHE A 64 24.76 2.39 -9.03
CA PHE A 64 23.99 3.41 -8.34
C PHE A 64 22.70 3.69 -9.12
N VAL A 65 21.56 3.50 -8.46
CA VAL A 65 20.23 3.85 -8.96
C VAL A 65 19.53 4.73 -7.95
N ASP A 66 18.89 5.79 -8.43
CA ASP A 66 17.88 6.54 -7.70
C ASP A 66 16.50 6.01 -8.09
N LEU A 67 15.68 5.62 -7.11
CA LEU A 67 14.32 5.14 -7.36
C LEU A 67 13.43 6.20 -8.01
N ALA A 68 13.73 7.49 -7.81
CA ALA A 68 13.02 8.57 -8.50
C ALA A 68 13.27 8.54 -10.02
N ASP A 69 14.48 8.15 -10.44
CA ASP A 69 14.83 8.02 -11.86
C ASP A 69 14.07 6.87 -12.52
N LEU A 70 13.85 5.75 -11.80
CA LEU A 70 13.08 4.61 -12.32
C LEU A 70 11.66 5.01 -12.75
N LYS A 71 11.00 5.89 -11.99
CA LYS A 71 9.66 6.38 -12.35
C LYS A 71 9.64 7.04 -13.73
N GLN A 72 10.70 7.78 -14.08
CA GLN A 72 10.81 8.42 -15.39
C GLN A 72 11.14 7.39 -16.48
N ILE A 73 12.06 6.46 -16.21
CA ILE A 73 12.44 5.39 -17.15
C ILE A 73 11.23 4.56 -17.57
N PHE A 74 10.32 4.26 -16.64
CA PHE A 74 9.13 3.44 -16.89
C PHE A 74 7.87 4.25 -17.23
N SER A 75 7.93 5.58 -17.21
CA SER A 75 6.76 6.47 -17.26
C SER A 75 5.85 6.28 -18.46
N ARG A 76 6.39 5.83 -19.60
CA ARG A 76 5.64 5.61 -20.84
C ARG A 76 4.83 4.31 -20.87
N HIS A 77 5.22 3.31 -20.09
CA HIS A 77 4.50 2.03 -20.00
C HIS A 77 3.74 1.85 -18.69
N TYR A 78 4.23 2.45 -17.61
CA TYR A 78 3.69 2.22 -16.28
C TYR A 78 3.77 3.49 -15.41
N LEU A 79 2.61 3.95 -14.97
CA LEU A 79 2.51 5.01 -13.98
C LEU A 79 2.44 4.37 -12.61
N LEU A 80 3.53 4.47 -11.84
CA LEU A 80 3.51 4.11 -10.42
C LEU A 80 2.53 5.04 -9.70
N PRO A 81 1.44 4.50 -9.10
CA PRO A 81 0.43 5.32 -8.44
C PRO A 81 0.88 5.82 -7.05
N LEU A 82 2.13 5.56 -6.69
CA LEU A 82 2.72 5.81 -5.38
C LEU A 82 4.01 6.61 -5.57
N GLU A 83 4.30 7.50 -4.63
CA GLU A 83 5.62 8.10 -4.53
C GLU A 83 6.61 7.07 -3.98
N VAL A 84 7.76 6.98 -4.66
CA VAL A 84 8.88 6.12 -4.29
C VAL A 84 10.17 6.93 -4.37
N ASN A 85 11.02 6.80 -3.37
CA ASN A 85 12.37 7.37 -3.37
C ASN A 85 13.33 6.43 -2.64
N GLY A 86 14.62 6.69 -2.79
CA GLY A 86 15.70 5.88 -2.20
C GLY A 86 16.79 5.62 -3.21
N THR A 87 17.92 5.14 -2.73
CA THR A 87 19.09 4.86 -3.58
C THR A 87 19.52 3.42 -3.43
N GLY A 88 20.14 2.85 -4.46
CA GLY A 88 20.45 1.43 -4.45
C GLY A 88 21.42 0.98 -5.52
N SER A 89 21.46 -0.32 -5.69
CA SER A 89 22.19 -0.99 -6.76
C SER A 89 21.39 -2.14 -7.32
N ALA A 90 21.65 -2.50 -8.57
CA ALA A 90 21.05 -3.66 -9.20
C ALA A 90 22.05 -4.39 -10.11
N GLU A 91 21.86 -5.69 -10.27
CA GLU A 91 22.52 -6.49 -11.29
C GLU A 91 21.43 -7.23 -12.07
N VAL A 92 21.58 -7.24 -13.39
CA VAL A 92 20.62 -7.87 -14.30
C VAL A 92 21.35 -8.72 -15.33
N SER A 93 20.83 -9.91 -15.57
CA SER A 93 21.16 -10.71 -16.74
C SER A 93 19.87 -11.01 -17.48
N VAL A 94 19.85 -10.79 -18.79
CA VAL A 94 18.69 -11.04 -19.65
C VAL A 94 19.14 -11.91 -20.81
N SER A 95 18.32 -12.87 -21.20
CA SER A 95 18.55 -13.68 -22.40
C SER A 95 17.24 -14.17 -23.00
N GLY A 96 17.19 -14.44 -24.30
CA GLY A 96 16.04 -15.07 -24.93
C GLY A 96 15.67 -14.44 -26.27
N PRO A 97 14.46 -14.71 -26.79
CA PRO A 97 14.02 -14.12 -28.04
C PRO A 97 13.84 -12.61 -27.92
N LEU A 98 13.89 -11.88 -29.04
CA LEU A 98 13.55 -10.45 -29.15
C LEU A 98 12.04 -10.18 -28.96
N VAL A 99 11.43 -10.80 -27.94
CA VAL A 99 10.04 -10.69 -27.55
C VAL A 99 10.00 -10.54 -26.03
N LEU A 100 9.70 -9.32 -25.55
CA LEU A 100 9.85 -8.93 -24.13
C LEU A 100 9.14 -9.89 -23.15
N ASN A 101 7.93 -10.35 -23.49
CA ASN A 101 7.15 -11.25 -22.63
C ASN A 101 7.60 -12.72 -22.65
N LYS A 102 8.72 -13.04 -23.31
CA LYS A 102 9.33 -14.37 -23.34
C LYS A 102 10.79 -14.36 -22.87
N LEU A 103 11.28 -13.23 -22.37
CA LEU A 103 12.65 -13.11 -21.89
C LEU A 103 12.87 -13.95 -20.65
N ASN A 104 14.08 -14.48 -20.54
CA ASN A 104 14.65 -15.02 -19.32
C ASN A 104 15.47 -13.91 -18.65
N PHE A 105 15.36 -13.76 -17.34
CA PHE A 105 16.23 -12.83 -16.64
C PHE A 105 16.56 -13.29 -15.22
N ASN A 106 17.67 -12.80 -14.67
CA ASN A 106 17.91 -12.76 -13.24
C ASN A 106 18.15 -11.30 -12.83
N LEU A 107 17.42 -10.86 -11.81
CA LEU A 107 17.52 -9.55 -11.21
C LEU A 107 17.91 -9.73 -9.74
N SER A 108 18.95 -9.03 -9.32
CA SER A 108 19.31 -8.85 -7.91
C SER A 108 19.40 -7.36 -7.63
N SER A 109 18.64 -6.86 -6.66
CA SER A 109 18.64 -5.44 -6.34
C SER A 109 18.55 -5.18 -4.84
N SER A 110 19.18 -4.11 -4.42
CA SER A 110 19.19 -3.60 -3.06
C SER A 110 19.01 -2.09 -3.07
N PHE A 111 18.07 -1.61 -2.26
CA PHE A 111 17.80 -0.18 -2.09
C PHE A 111 17.82 0.15 -0.61
N PHE A 112 18.24 1.37 -0.28
CA PHE A 112 18.47 1.81 1.08
C PHE A 112 17.90 3.20 1.29
N ARG A 113 17.46 3.45 2.54
CA ARG A 113 17.07 4.78 3.04
C ARG A 113 16.16 5.52 2.07
N GLY A 114 14.96 4.99 1.89
CA GLY A 114 13.95 5.58 1.02
C GLY A 114 12.58 5.58 1.66
N SER A 115 11.56 5.85 0.85
CA SER A 115 10.18 5.75 1.25
C SER A 115 9.28 5.25 0.12
N ILE A 116 8.19 4.59 0.50
CA ILE A 116 7.11 4.12 -0.38
C ILE A 116 5.80 4.58 0.23
N ALA A 117 4.96 5.29 -0.51
CA ALA A 117 3.66 5.77 -0.02
C ALA A 117 3.78 6.54 1.32
N ASN A 118 4.81 7.39 1.41
CA ASN A 118 5.19 8.15 2.60
C ASN A 118 5.63 7.33 3.82
N GLU A 119 5.82 6.02 3.71
CA GLU A 119 6.45 5.21 4.75
C GLU A 119 7.94 5.04 4.47
N SER A 120 8.78 5.40 5.43
CA SER A 120 10.23 5.20 5.28
C SER A 120 10.64 3.73 5.44
N PHE A 121 11.75 3.36 4.82
CA PHE A 121 12.38 2.05 4.95
C PHE A 121 13.91 2.18 5.05
N ASP A 122 14.53 1.23 5.74
CA ASP A 122 15.99 1.14 5.85
C ASP A 122 16.59 0.40 4.65
N GLU A 123 15.96 -0.71 4.27
CA GLU A 123 16.43 -1.59 3.21
C GLU A 123 15.26 -2.24 2.46
N ILE A 124 15.39 -2.34 1.14
CA ILE A 124 14.59 -3.19 0.28
C ILE A 124 15.54 -4.10 -0.50
N ILE A 125 15.31 -5.41 -0.41
CA ILE A 125 15.94 -6.38 -1.30
C ILE A 125 14.88 -6.94 -2.23
N VAL A 126 15.15 -6.95 -3.53
CA VAL A 126 14.32 -7.63 -4.52
C VAL A 126 15.18 -8.53 -5.38
N ASN A 127 14.88 -9.82 -5.34
CA ASN A 127 15.46 -10.81 -6.22
C ASN A 127 14.36 -11.44 -7.07
N ALA A 128 14.55 -11.49 -8.37
CA ALA A 128 13.57 -12.07 -9.28
C ALA A 128 14.28 -12.86 -10.38
N ARG A 129 13.66 -13.96 -10.81
CA ARG A 129 14.10 -14.74 -11.96
C ARG A 129 12.94 -14.92 -12.92
N ALA A 130 13.19 -14.89 -14.21
CA ALA A 130 12.21 -15.23 -15.22
C ALA A 130 12.70 -16.36 -16.11
N LYS A 131 11.76 -17.25 -16.45
CA LYS A 131 11.95 -18.30 -17.45
C LYS A 131 10.76 -18.33 -18.41
N ASP A 132 11.03 -18.15 -19.70
CA ASP A 132 10.02 -18.08 -20.76
C ASP A 132 8.93 -17.05 -20.45
N GLY A 133 9.34 -15.90 -19.89
CA GLY A 133 8.43 -14.82 -19.45
C GLY A 133 7.70 -15.06 -18.13
N ASN A 134 7.82 -16.23 -17.51
CA ASN A 134 7.25 -16.49 -16.18
C ASN A 134 8.25 -16.03 -15.12
N VAL A 135 7.86 -15.03 -14.33
CA VAL A 135 8.67 -14.45 -13.25
C VAL A 135 8.37 -15.17 -11.93
N GLU A 136 9.40 -15.40 -11.14
CA GLU A 136 9.33 -15.88 -9.77
C GLU A 136 10.18 -14.98 -8.88
N LEU A 137 9.58 -14.54 -7.78
CA LEU A 137 10.28 -13.78 -6.76
C LEU A 137 11.09 -14.73 -5.88
N GLY A 138 12.38 -14.41 -5.72
CA GLY A 138 13.27 -15.05 -4.76
C GLY A 138 13.17 -14.39 -3.39
N LYS A 139 14.32 -14.15 -2.75
CA LYS A 139 14.40 -13.41 -1.49
C LYS A 139 14.01 -11.94 -1.74
N THR A 140 12.80 -11.57 -1.34
CA THR A 140 12.28 -10.20 -1.45
C THR A 140 11.73 -9.74 -0.12
N TYR A 141 12.24 -8.62 0.40
CA TYR A 141 11.77 -8.03 1.65
C TYR A 141 12.01 -6.52 1.72
N LEU A 142 11.22 -5.87 2.56
CA LEU A 142 11.39 -4.49 3.03
C LEU A 142 11.63 -4.55 4.54
N ALA A 143 12.60 -3.79 5.02
CA ALA A 143 12.93 -3.68 6.44
C ALA A 143 12.86 -2.22 6.91
N LYS A 144 12.35 -2.03 8.12
CA LYS A 144 12.33 -0.76 8.86
C LYS A 144 12.59 -1.06 10.33
N THR A 145 13.75 -0.66 10.82
CA THR A 145 14.28 -1.00 12.14
C THR A 145 14.27 -2.52 12.40
N SER A 146 13.49 -3.00 13.38
CA SER A 146 13.26 -4.40 13.69
C SER A 146 12.16 -5.04 12.84
N SER A 147 11.37 -4.24 12.14
CA SER A 147 10.16 -4.65 11.40
C SER A 147 10.54 -5.18 10.01
N ARG A 148 9.87 -6.24 9.55
CA ARG A 148 10.11 -6.81 8.22
C ARG A 148 8.80 -7.20 7.52
N VAL A 149 8.71 -6.79 6.26
CA VAL A 149 7.70 -7.24 5.30
C VAL A 149 8.40 -8.10 4.26
N THR A 150 7.93 -9.31 4.05
CA THR A 150 8.49 -10.25 3.05
C THR A 150 7.47 -10.49 1.95
N ALA A 151 7.94 -10.73 0.73
CA ALA A 151 7.09 -11.06 -0.40
C ALA A 151 7.63 -12.28 -1.14
N LYS A 152 6.73 -13.16 -1.57
CA LYS A 152 7.02 -14.35 -2.38
C LYS A 152 5.89 -14.55 -3.38
N GLY A 153 6.19 -15.00 -4.59
CA GLY A 153 5.15 -15.14 -5.60
C GLY A 153 5.66 -15.31 -7.01
N LYS A 154 4.72 -15.36 -7.94
CA LYS A 154 4.97 -15.59 -9.37
C LYS A 154 4.10 -14.66 -10.22
N LEU A 155 4.59 -14.37 -11.43
CA LEU A 155 3.86 -13.67 -12.49
C LEU A 155 3.99 -14.50 -13.77
N SER A 156 2.87 -14.89 -14.37
CA SER A 156 2.90 -15.60 -15.65
C SER A 156 3.21 -14.66 -16.81
N SER A 157 3.68 -15.22 -17.92
CA SER A 157 3.85 -14.47 -19.18
C SER A 157 2.53 -13.91 -19.76
N SER A 158 1.38 -14.39 -19.28
CA SER A 158 0.05 -13.86 -19.59
C SER A 158 -0.42 -12.74 -18.65
N GLY A 159 0.42 -12.31 -17.71
CA GLY A 159 0.09 -11.22 -16.78
C GLY A 159 -0.73 -11.65 -15.56
N GLN A 160 -0.81 -12.94 -15.24
CA GLN A 160 -1.47 -13.42 -14.02
C GLN A 160 -0.48 -13.42 -12.85
N ILE A 161 -0.79 -12.67 -11.80
CA ILE A 161 -0.02 -12.58 -10.57
C ILE A 161 -0.58 -13.54 -9.50
N ASP A 162 0.31 -14.15 -8.74
CA ASP A 162 0.03 -14.84 -7.48
C ASP A 162 1.15 -14.48 -6.48
N LEU A 163 0.86 -13.52 -5.61
CA LEU A 163 1.80 -12.91 -4.68
C LEU A 163 1.29 -13.06 -3.25
N LEU A 164 2.16 -13.46 -2.34
CA LEU A 164 1.94 -13.47 -0.90
C LEU A 164 2.91 -12.49 -0.24
N VAL A 165 2.38 -11.67 0.66
CA VAL A 165 3.10 -10.66 1.42
C VAL A 165 2.83 -10.86 2.90
N ASP A 166 3.87 -11.04 3.69
CA ASP A 166 3.78 -11.27 5.14
C ASP A 166 4.55 -10.17 5.88
N GLY A 167 3.85 -9.42 6.73
CA GLY A 167 4.42 -8.41 7.63
C GLY A 167 4.36 -8.91 9.07
N ASN A 168 5.47 -8.82 9.80
CA ASN A 168 5.54 -9.28 11.18
C ASN A 168 6.12 -8.21 12.11
N ASN A 169 5.52 -8.05 13.28
CA ASN A 169 5.91 -7.11 14.33
C ASN A 169 6.11 -5.68 13.82
N LEU A 170 5.23 -5.21 12.94
CA LEU A 170 5.29 -3.85 12.43
C LEU A 170 4.82 -2.90 13.51
N ARG A 171 5.70 -2.04 14.00
CA ARG A 171 5.41 -1.09 15.05
C ARG A 171 4.58 0.07 14.52
N LEU A 172 3.38 0.28 15.07
CA LEU A 172 2.48 1.36 14.66
C LEU A 172 3.09 2.74 14.95
N GLU A 173 3.78 2.88 16.07
CA GLU A 173 4.44 4.13 16.47
C GLU A 173 5.61 4.51 15.55
N GLN A 174 6.04 3.60 14.67
CA GLN A 174 7.07 3.88 13.67
C GLN A 174 6.49 4.26 12.31
N SER A 175 5.17 4.20 12.11
CA SER A 175 4.55 4.55 10.83
C SER A 175 4.36 6.06 10.72
N GLU A 176 4.95 6.68 9.69
CA GLU A 176 4.77 8.11 9.44
C GLU A 176 3.31 8.44 9.07
N ASN A 177 2.55 7.49 8.52
CA ASN A 177 1.13 7.70 8.23
C ASN A 177 0.25 7.61 9.48
N ILE A 178 0.63 6.81 10.49
CA ILE A 178 -0.07 6.79 11.78
C ILE A 178 0.28 8.04 12.60
N GLU A 179 1.53 8.48 12.59
CA GLU A 179 1.97 9.70 13.29
C GLU A 179 1.18 10.93 12.84
N LYS A 180 0.84 11.04 11.55
CA LYS A 180 0.01 12.12 10.98
C LYS A 180 -1.40 12.22 11.57
N LEU A 181 -1.89 11.17 12.24
CA LEU A 181 -3.19 11.22 12.91
C LEU A 181 -3.16 12.09 14.16
N ASN A 182 -1.97 12.52 14.64
CA ASN A 182 -1.78 13.25 15.90
C ASN A 182 -2.42 12.53 17.09
N LEU A 183 -2.47 11.19 17.03
CA LEU A 183 -2.91 10.32 18.10
C LEU A 183 -1.71 9.55 18.62
N ASN A 184 -1.57 9.47 19.94
CA ASN A 184 -0.58 8.61 20.58
C ASN A 184 -1.01 7.15 20.38
N ILE A 185 -0.64 6.55 19.26
CA ILE A 185 -0.93 5.15 18.92
C ILE A 185 0.37 4.36 18.93
N SER A 186 0.41 3.29 19.70
CA SER A 186 1.49 2.31 19.65
C SER A 186 0.93 0.89 19.67
N GLY A 187 1.71 -0.05 19.18
CA GLY A 187 1.29 -1.45 19.09
C GLY A 187 2.00 -2.18 17.96
N LEU A 188 1.70 -3.47 17.85
CA LEU A 188 2.30 -4.35 16.86
C LEU A 188 1.26 -4.83 15.86
N LEU A 189 1.53 -4.63 14.57
CA LEU A 189 0.76 -5.13 13.46
C LEU A 189 1.46 -6.35 12.84
N ASP A 190 0.75 -7.47 12.82
CA ASP A 190 1.06 -8.63 11.99
C ASP A 190 0.02 -8.71 10.87
N PHE A 191 0.45 -9.02 9.65
CA PHE A 191 -0.48 -9.23 8.55
C PHE A 191 0.02 -10.26 7.53
N THR A 192 -0.94 -10.89 6.86
CA THR A 192 -0.73 -11.65 5.63
C THR A 192 -1.64 -11.08 4.54
N SER A 193 -1.09 -10.87 3.36
CA SER A 193 -1.80 -10.35 2.19
C SER A 193 -1.54 -11.22 0.97
N SER A 194 -2.57 -11.47 0.16
CA SER A 194 -2.48 -12.15 -1.11
C SER A 194 -2.91 -11.21 -2.25
N LEU A 195 -2.18 -11.24 -3.37
CA LEU A 195 -2.48 -10.53 -4.61
C LEU A 195 -2.64 -11.56 -5.72
N GLN A 196 -3.84 -11.69 -6.29
CA GLN A 196 -4.14 -12.71 -7.29
C GLN A 196 -4.93 -12.16 -8.49
N GLY A 197 -4.67 -12.71 -9.67
CA GLY A 197 -5.42 -12.40 -10.91
C GLY A 197 -4.62 -11.58 -11.91
N ASP A 198 -5.29 -10.72 -12.68
CA ASP A 198 -4.62 -9.86 -13.66
C ASP A 198 -3.74 -8.81 -12.96
N LEU A 199 -2.48 -8.67 -13.35
CA LEU A 199 -1.53 -7.71 -12.78
C LEU A 199 -2.04 -6.26 -12.80
N LEU A 200 -2.84 -5.87 -13.79
CA LEU A 200 -3.40 -4.53 -13.91
C LEU A 200 -4.64 -4.33 -13.04
N LYS A 201 -5.30 -5.41 -12.63
CA LYS A 201 -6.52 -5.40 -11.81
C LYS A 201 -6.53 -6.57 -10.81
N PRO A 202 -5.54 -6.63 -9.90
CA PRO A 202 -5.43 -7.76 -9.00
C PRO A 202 -6.55 -7.71 -7.97
N LYS A 203 -6.92 -8.88 -7.46
CA LYS A 203 -7.71 -9.01 -6.25
C LYS A 203 -6.73 -9.11 -5.09
N THR A 204 -6.92 -8.27 -4.09
CA THR A 204 -6.11 -8.27 -2.87
C THR A 204 -6.97 -8.76 -1.72
N GLU A 205 -6.45 -9.68 -0.92
CA GLU A 205 -7.05 -10.06 0.37
C GLU A 205 -5.99 -9.93 1.46
N MET A 206 -6.32 -9.25 2.55
CA MET A 206 -5.42 -9.00 3.68
C MET A 206 -6.10 -9.41 4.96
N HIS A 207 -5.37 -10.11 5.81
CA HIS A 207 -5.73 -10.43 7.19
C HIS A 207 -4.69 -9.80 8.10
N GLY A 208 -5.12 -9.10 9.13
CA GLY A 208 -4.23 -8.46 10.07
C GLY A 208 -4.68 -8.61 11.50
N ARG A 209 -3.70 -8.55 12.40
CA ARG A 209 -3.89 -8.57 13.85
C ARG A 209 -3.09 -7.43 14.45
N LEU A 210 -3.73 -6.67 15.33
CA LEU A 210 -3.06 -5.69 16.19
C LEU A 210 -2.94 -6.28 17.58
N THR A 211 -1.77 -6.19 18.17
CA THR A 211 -1.50 -6.60 19.55
C THR A 211 -0.83 -5.48 20.31
N GLN A 212 -0.92 -5.52 21.65
CA GLN A 212 -0.31 -4.51 22.52
C GLN A 212 -0.74 -3.08 22.14
N LEU A 213 -2.00 -2.92 21.72
CA LEU A 213 -2.51 -1.66 21.23
C LEU A 213 -2.66 -0.68 22.39
N VAL A 214 -2.01 0.47 22.28
CA VAL A 214 -2.21 1.61 23.15
C VAL A 214 -2.71 2.77 22.31
N VAL A 215 -3.84 3.35 22.69
CA VAL A 215 -4.35 4.58 22.08
C VAL A 215 -4.58 5.60 23.18
N ALA A 216 -3.84 6.71 23.11
CA ALA A 216 -3.93 7.82 24.05
C ALA A 216 -3.87 7.38 25.52
N ASP A 217 -2.84 6.59 25.83
CA ASP A 217 -2.50 6.06 27.16
C ASP A 217 -3.47 4.99 27.70
N GLU A 218 -4.50 4.60 26.93
CA GLU A 218 -5.33 3.44 27.23
C GLU A 218 -4.83 2.20 26.49
N ILE A 219 -4.71 1.10 27.23
CA ILE A 219 -4.34 -0.21 26.68
C ILE A 219 -5.62 -0.93 26.26
N TYR A 220 -5.61 -1.46 25.05
CA TYR A 220 -6.70 -2.24 24.47
C TYR A 220 -6.25 -3.66 24.19
N ASP A 221 -7.20 -4.58 24.29
CA ASP A 221 -7.01 -5.97 23.88
C ASP A 221 -6.81 -6.07 22.36
N ASP A 222 -6.34 -7.24 21.94
CA ASP A 222 -6.02 -7.54 20.55
C ASP A 222 -7.19 -7.23 19.59
N SER A 223 -6.81 -6.85 18.37
CA SER A 223 -7.75 -6.59 17.28
C SER A 223 -7.48 -7.53 16.13
N GLU A 224 -8.53 -7.97 15.45
CA GLU A 224 -8.43 -8.75 14.22
C GLU A 224 -9.25 -8.09 13.12
N PHE A 225 -8.67 -8.00 11.93
CA PHE A 225 -9.33 -7.40 10.79
C PHE A 225 -9.01 -8.12 9.49
N LYS A 226 -9.89 -7.93 8.51
CA LYS A 226 -9.71 -8.40 7.14
C LYS A 226 -10.08 -7.29 6.17
N PHE A 227 -9.37 -7.23 5.06
CA PHE A 227 -9.64 -6.35 3.94
C PHE A 227 -9.64 -7.14 2.64
N LYS A 228 -10.48 -6.73 1.71
CA LYS A 228 -10.51 -7.25 0.34
C LYS A 228 -10.64 -6.09 -0.63
N VAL A 229 -9.68 -5.94 -1.53
CA VAL A 229 -9.72 -4.96 -2.61
C VAL A 229 -9.98 -5.69 -3.92
N ALA A 230 -11.01 -5.25 -4.63
CA ALA A 230 -11.35 -5.71 -5.96
C ALA A 230 -11.56 -4.50 -6.87
N ALA A 231 -11.70 -4.74 -8.18
CA ALA A 231 -11.81 -3.67 -9.17
C ALA A 231 -12.94 -2.65 -8.92
N GLN A 232 -14.01 -3.05 -8.21
CA GLN A 232 -15.20 -2.21 -8.01
C GLN A 232 -15.46 -1.84 -6.55
N THR A 233 -14.85 -2.54 -5.59
CA THR A 233 -15.16 -2.37 -4.17
C THR A 233 -13.93 -2.63 -3.30
N ILE A 234 -13.83 -1.88 -2.21
CA ILE A 234 -13.03 -2.25 -1.04
C ILE A 234 -13.99 -2.78 0.01
N GLN A 235 -13.72 -3.94 0.56
CA GLN A 235 -14.51 -4.54 1.63
C GLN A 235 -13.60 -4.74 2.82
N GLY A 236 -14.15 -4.63 4.01
CA GLY A 236 -13.39 -4.94 5.20
C GLY A 236 -14.27 -5.13 6.40
N GLY A 237 -13.65 -5.58 7.47
CA GLY A 237 -14.31 -5.70 8.75
C GLY A 237 -13.41 -6.35 9.77
N GLY A 238 -13.83 -6.27 11.01
CA GLY A 238 -13.02 -6.75 12.11
C GLY A 238 -13.65 -6.47 13.46
N ASN A 239 -13.04 -7.09 14.45
CA ASN A 239 -13.26 -6.81 15.86
C ASN A 239 -12.02 -6.07 16.35
N LEU A 240 -12.20 -4.84 16.80
CA LEU A 240 -11.11 -3.96 17.21
C LEU A 240 -11.22 -3.71 18.71
N MET A 241 -10.06 -3.55 19.33
CA MET A 241 -9.90 -3.18 20.73
C MET A 241 -10.64 -4.14 21.69
N GLY A 242 -10.52 -5.46 21.52
CA GLY A 242 -11.22 -6.42 22.38
C GLY A 242 -12.73 -6.42 22.23
N ASP A 243 -13.24 -6.45 20.99
CA ASP A 243 -14.67 -6.41 20.66
C ASP A 243 -15.40 -5.12 21.09
N LEU A 244 -14.68 -4.07 21.52
CA LEU A 244 -15.26 -2.75 21.79
C LEU A 244 -15.80 -2.09 20.52
N ILE A 245 -15.20 -2.41 19.36
CA ILE A 245 -15.69 -2.01 18.05
C ILE A 245 -15.83 -3.25 17.17
N ARG A 246 -17.01 -3.48 16.63
CA ARG A 246 -17.21 -4.38 15.50
C ARG A 246 -17.58 -3.58 14.27
N ALA A 247 -16.82 -3.73 13.19
CA ALA A 247 -17.07 -3.02 11.94
C ALA A 247 -17.14 -3.98 10.76
N GLU A 248 -18.04 -3.70 9.82
CA GLU A 248 -18.10 -4.34 8.50
C GLU A 248 -18.44 -3.27 7.47
N PHE A 249 -17.72 -3.22 6.35
CA PHE A 249 -17.99 -2.25 5.31
C PHE A 249 -17.78 -2.80 3.90
N VAL A 250 -18.49 -2.19 2.96
CA VAL A 250 -18.30 -2.30 1.53
C VAL A 250 -18.28 -0.88 1.00
N PHE A 251 -17.13 -0.44 0.52
CA PHE A 251 -16.91 0.88 -0.06
C PHE A 251 -16.80 0.77 -1.59
N PRO A 252 -17.65 1.49 -2.35
CA PRO A 252 -17.63 1.42 -3.80
C PRO A 252 -16.48 2.25 -4.39
N LEU A 253 -15.75 1.67 -5.35
CA LEU A 253 -14.75 2.36 -6.18
C LEU A 253 -15.36 2.89 -7.49
N VAL A 254 -16.56 2.45 -7.82
CA VAL A 254 -17.33 2.89 -8.99
C VAL A 254 -18.76 3.20 -8.58
N GLU A 255 -19.43 4.12 -9.26
CA GLU A 255 -20.76 4.59 -8.86
C GLU A 255 -21.83 3.49 -8.84
N GLU A 256 -21.69 2.48 -9.70
CA GLU A 256 -22.63 1.36 -9.81
C GLU A 256 -22.48 0.29 -8.71
N ALA A 257 -21.43 0.38 -7.90
CA ALA A 257 -21.18 -0.59 -6.84
C ALA A 257 -21.93 -0.24 -5.55
N PRO A 258 -22.30 -1.24 -4.74
CA PRO A 258 -23.04 -1.01 -3.50
C PRO A 258 -22.15 -0.41 -2.41
N PHE A 259 -22.80 0.27 -1.46
CA PHE A 259 -22.20 0.74 -0.21
C PHE A 259 -22.86 0.04 0.98
N ARG A 260 -22.04 -0.36 1.95
CA ARG A 260 -22.50 -0.83 3.27
C ARG A 260 -21.54 -0.34 4.33
N LEU A 261 -22.07 0.14 5.44
CA LEU A 261 -21.30 0.43 6.64
C LEU A 261 -22.11 -0.05 7.84
N PHE A 262 -21.54 -1.02 8.55
CA PHE A 262 -22.04 -1.51 9.82
C PHE A 262 -20.98 -1.25 10.88
N ILE A 263 -21.35 -0.61 11.97
CA ILE A 263 -20.48 -0.37 13.13
C ILE A 263 -21.30 -0.65 14.38
N GLU A 264 -20.74 -1.40 15.32
CA GLU A 264 -21.26 -1.56 16.67
C GLU A 264 -20.14 -1.18 17.65
N THR A 265 -20.43 -0.31 18.61
CA THR A 265 -19.49 0.09 19.67
C THR A 265 -20.06 -0.22 21.04
N LYS A 266 -19.20 -0.61 21.98
CA LYS A 266 -19.57 -0.91 23.37
C LYS A 266 -18.69 -0.12 24.32
N ASN A 267 -19.27 0.87 24.99
CA ASN A 267 -18.59 1.68 26.00
C ASN A 267 -17.20 2.19 25.57
N ILE A 268 -17.04 2.59 24.30
CA ILE A 268 -15.76 3.05 23.79
C ILE A 268 -15.47 4.45 24.33
N ASN A 269 -14.24 4.68 24.80
CA ASN A 269 -13.75 6.02 25.08
C ASN A 269 -13.39 6.72 23.76
N PHE A 270 -14.18 7.72 23.36
CA PHE A 270 -13.98 8.47 22.12
C PHE A 270 -13.47 9.89 22.37
N THR A 271 -13.07 10.20 23.60
CA THR A 271 -12.48 11.49 24.01
C THR A 271 -11.35 11.92 23.08
N GLN A 272 -10.51 10.97 22.69
CA GLN A 272 -9.29 11.25 21.93
C GLN A 272 -9.57 11.27 20.43
N LEU A 273 -10.63 10.60 19.98
CA LEU A 273 -11.11 10.73 18.60
C LEU A 273 -11.70 12.13 18.35
N PHE A 274 -12.25 12.78 19.37
CA PHE A 274 -12.71 14.17 19.25
C PHE A 274 -11.59 15.13 18.84
N THR A 275 -10.35 14.92 19.27
CA THR A 275 -9.23 15.83 18.92
C THR A 275 -8.94 15.78 17.41
N VAL A 276 -9.06 14.59 16.80
CA VAL A 276 -8.91 14.39 15.34
C VAL A 276 -9.97 15.16 14.55
N PHE A 277 -11.22 15.14 14.99
CA PHE A 277 -12.32 15.78 14.27
C PHE A 277 -12.51 17.27 14.61
N SER A 278 -12.13 17.70 15.82
CA SER A 278 -12.32 19.08 16.29
C SER A 278 -11.12 20.00 16.08
N GLY A 279 -9.93 19.44 15.84
CA GLY A 279 -8.67 20.20 15.76
C GLY A 279 -8.24 20.84 17.09
N TYR A 280 -8.92 20.52 18.21
CA TYR A 280 -8.60 21.02 19.54
C TYR A 280 -7.64 20.05 20.24
N SER A 281 -6.39 20.50 20.45
CA SER A 281 -5.30 19.71 21.05
C SER A 281 -5.10 19.95 22.56
N GLY A 282 -6.03 20.63 23.22
CA GLY A 282 -5.97 20.80 24.67
C GLY A 282 -6.14 19.45 25.37
N LYS A 283 -5.37 19.20 26.44
CA LYS A 283 -5.68 18.14 27.42
C LYS A 283 -7.08 18.43 27.95
N SER A 284 -8.09 17.84 27.32
CA SER A 284 -9.45 18.05 27.76
C SER A 284 -9.63 17.27 29.04
N ASP A 285 -10.04 17.93 30.12
CA ASP A 285 -10.61 17.28 31.32
C ASP A 285 -11.95 16.56 31.00
N PHE A 286 -12.13 16.16 29.75
CA PHE A 286 -13.33 15.61 29.17
C PHE A 286 -13.17 14.11 29.07
N ASN A 287 -14.21 13.37 29.40
CA ASN A 287 -14.30 11.93 29.18
C ASN A 287 -15.60 11.66 28.44
N ALA A 288 -15.51 11.02 27.28
CA ALA A 288 -16.63 10.73 26.41
C ALA A 288 -16.69 9.23 26.16
N ARG A 289 -17.78 8.59 26.61
CA ARG A 289 -18.04 7.15 26.39
C ARG A 289 -19.31 6.93 25.59
N LEU A 290 -19.24 6.00 24.65
CA LEU A 290 -20.30 5.73 23.68
C LEU A 290 -20.56 4.24 23.49
N SER A 291 -21.82 3.84 23.58
CA SER A 291 -22.30 2.56 23.03
C SER A 291 -23.28 2.87 21.91
N SER A 292 -23.06 2.29 20.73
CA SER A 292 -23.84 2.63 19.55
C SER A 292 -23.90 1.50 18.52
N SER A 293 -24.89 1.59 17.63
CA SER A 293 -24.96 0.78 16.41
C SER A 293 -25.29 1.67 15.22
N LEU A 294 -24.67 1.39 14.09
CA LEU A 294 -24.84 2.08 12.81
C LEU A 294 -25.00 1.02 11.73
N ASP A 295 -26.06 1.10 10.94
CA ASP A 295 -26.23 0.28 9.73
C ASP A 295 -26.71 1.16 8.59
N LEU A 296 -25.81 1.44 7.66
CA LEU A 296 -26.04 2.25 6.47
C LEU A 296 -25.82 1.41 5.21
N ARG A 297 -26.72 1.57 4.24
CA ARG A 297 -26.67 0.84 2.97
C ARG A 297 -27.08 1.72 1.80
N ALA A 298 -26.44 1.52 0.66
CA ALA A 298 -26.89 2.04 -0.62
C ALA A 298 -26.73 0.94 -1.69
N PRO A 299 -27.74 0.71 -2.55
CA PRO A 299 -27.58 -0.25 -3.66
C PRO A 299 -26.53 0.22 -4.67
N LYS A 300 -26.32 1.53 -4.80
CA LYS A 300 -25.33 2.18 -5.69
C LYS A 300 -24.83 3.49 -5.07
N GLY A 301 -23.56 3.82 -5.34
CA GLY A 301 -22.88 5.02 -4.86
C GLY A 301 -22.49 4.94 -3.38
N GLY A 302 -21.94 6.03 -2.84
CA GLY A 302 -21.30 6.04 -1.52
C GLY A 302 -22.20 6.47 -0.35
N PHE A 303 -21.53 6.89 0.74
CA PHE A 303 -22.14 7.32 2.00
C PHE A 303 -23.30 8.32 1.82
N PHE A 304 -23.14 9.34 0.97
CA PHE A 304 -24.16 10.36 0.73
C PHE A 304 -25.41 9.87 -0.01
N LYS A 305 -25.40 8.64 -0.56
CA LYS A 305 -26.60 8.00 -1.14
C LYS A 305 -27.18 6.94 -0.21
N SER A 306 -26.60 6.75 0.97
CA SER A 306 -27.00 5.69 1.90
C SER A 306 -28.26 6.05 2.69
N SER A 307 -28.99 5.01 3.04
CA SER A 307 -30.12 5.05 3.96
C SER A 307 -29.92 3.99 5.04
N GLY A 308 -30.52 4.21 6.21
CA GLY A 308 -30.32 3.33 7.35
C GLY A 308 -30.60 4.02 8.68
N TYR A 309 -29.97 3.53 9.73
CA TYR A 309 -30.16 4.07 11.07
C TYR A 309 -28.85 4.07 11.87
N ALA A 310 -28.77 4.98 12.82
CA ALA A 310 -27.86 4.88 13.94
C ALA A 310 -28.68 4.90 15.24
N LYS A 311 -28.26 4.10 16.21
CA LYS A 311 -28.82 4.07 17.56
C LYS A 311 -27.69 4.23 18.55
N ILE A 312 -27.73 5.29 19.34
CA ILE A 312 -26.84 5.50 20.47
C ILE A 312 -27.58 5.00 21.70
N THR A 313 -27.10 3.93 22.32
CA THR A 313 -27.75 3.36 23.52
C THR A 313 -27.30 4.06 24.78
N ASP A 314 -26.01 4.38 24.84
CA ASP A 314 -25.37 4.98 26.00
C ASP A 314 -24.45 6.09 25.51
N LEU A 315 -24.63 7.28 26.07
CA LEU A 315 -23.74 8.41 25.88
C LEU A 315 -23.45 8.98 27.27
N ASN A 316 -22.17 9.01 27.64
CA ASN A 316 -21.71 9.67 28.85
C ASN A 316 -20.63 10.68 28.49
N LEU A 317 -20.84 11.93 28.88
CA LEU A 317 -19.92 13.05 28.69
C LEU A 317 -19.60 13.62 30.06
N GLU A 318 -18.34 13.57 30.48
CA GLU A 318 -17.90 14.07 31.78
C GLU A 318 -16.90 15.18 31.57
N ARG A 319 -16.97 16.25 32.39
CA ARG A 319 -15.94 17.28 32.48
C ARG A 319 -15.69 17.62 33.95
N GLY A 320 -14.57 17.20 34.51
CA GLY A 320 -14.30 17.34 35.94
C GLY A 320 -15.37 16.64 36.78
N THR A 321 -16.17 17.40 37.53
CA THR A 321 -17.27 16.87 38.37
C THR A 321 -18.65 16.92 37.72
N VAL A 322 -18.76 17.50 36.51
CA VAL A 322 -20.04 17.62 35.79
C VAL A 322 -20.15 16.46 34.80
N SER A 323 -21.29 15.78 34.77
CA SER A 323 -21.57 14.73 33.78
C SER A 323 -22.90 14.95 33.08
N MET A 324 -22.98 14.53 31.84
CA MET A 324 -24.19 14.52 31.03
C MET A 324 -24.40 13.14 30.44
N THR A 325 -25.63 12.66 30.52
CA THR A 325 -26.01 11.36 29.96
C THR A 325 -27.28 11.47 29.12
N ALA A 326 -27.44 10.57 28.16
CA ALA A 326 -28.71 10.36 27.49
C ALA A 326 -29.54 9.36 28.31
N PRO A 327 -30.68 9.76 28.92
CA PRO A 327 -31.50 8.86 29.72
C PRO A 327 -32.23 7.81 28.87
N GLU A 328 -32.43 8.11 27.58
CA GLU A 328 -33.05 7.21 26.60
C GLU A 328 -32.16 7.11 25.36
N PRO A 329 -32.24 6.00 24.59
CA PRO A 329 -31.46 5.86 23.37
C PRO A 329 -31.78 6.94 22.34
N ILE A 330 -30.75 7.48 21.69
CA ILE A 330 -30.88 8.46 20.61
C ILE A 330 -30.98 7.71 19.28
N TYR A 331 -32.03 8.00 18.50
CA TYR A 331 -32.24 7.39 17.19
C TYR A 331 -32.00 8.40 16.07
N LEU A 332 -31.13 8.04 15.14
CA LEU A 332 -30.82 8.80 13.94
C LEU A 332 -31.28 7.99 12.72
N ARG A 333 -32.01 8.63 11.80
CA ARG A 333 -32.46 8.04 10.54
C ARG A 333 -31.72 8.69 9.39
N PHE A 334 -31.18 7.85 8.51
CA PHE A 334 -30.48 8.27 7.31
C PHE A 334 -31.39 8.00 6.12
N GLN A 335 -31.63 9.03 5.31
CA GLN A 335 -32.41 8.93 4.07
C GLN A 335 -31.65 9.65 2.96
N GLN A 336 -31.00 8.87 2.09
CA GLN A 336 -30.21 9.39 0.97
C GLN A 336 -29.20 10.47 1.42
N GLY A 337 -28.43 10.15 2.46
CA GLY A 337 -27.43 11.05 3.03
C GLY A 337 -27.98 12.17 3.92
N VAL A 338 -29.29 12.38 4.00
CA VAL A 338 -29.91 13.31 4.95
C VAL A 338 -30.07 12.60 6.30
N VAL A 339 -29.61 13.26 7.36
CA VAL A 339 -29.70 12.74 8.75
C VAL A 339 -30.80 13.48 9.49
N ASN A 340 -31.76 12.73 10.01
CA ASN A 340 -32.79 13.23 10.92
C ASN A 340 -32.65 12.52 12.27
N SER A 341 -32.81 13.25 13.37
CA SER A 341 -32.89 12.67 14.71
C SER A 341 -34.33 12.71 15.21
N ASP A 342 -34.73 11.67 15.92
CA ASP A 342 -35.90 11.78 16.80
C ASP A 342 -35.56 12.77 17.95
N GLU A 343 -36.57 13.33 18.62
CA GLU A 343 -36.32 14.24 19.75
C GLU A 343 -35.57 13.50 20.86
N PHE A 344 -34.49 14.10 21.38
CA PHE A 344 -33.71 13.54 22.48
C PHE A 344 -33.32 14.65 23.47
N SER A 345 -33.07 14.26 24.71
CA SER A 345 -32.57 15.14 25.75
C SER A 345 -31.28 14.60 26.32
N LEU A 346 -30.40 15.50 26.75
CA LEU A 346 -29.25 15.16 27.57
C LEU A 346 -29.51 15.72 28.97
N GLN A 347 -29.31 14.88 29.98
CA GLN A 347 -29.50 15.25 31.38
C GLN A 347 -28.14 15.37 32.06
N GLY A 348 -27.92 16.52 32.71
CA GLY A 348 -26.79 16.79 33.58
C GLY A 348 -27.26 17.56 34.82
N PRO A 349 -26.37 17.73 35.82
CA PRO A 349 -26.67 18.42 37.08
C PRO A 349 -26.96 19.91 36.94
#